data_AF-A0A946FDL1-F1
#
_entry.id   AF-A0A946FDL1-F1
#
_cell.length_a   1.000
_cell.length_b   1.000
_cell.length_c   1.000
_cell.angle_alpha   90.00
_cell.angle_beta   90.00
_cell.angle_gamma   90.00
#
_symmetry.space_group_name_H-M   'P 1'
#
loop_
_entity.id
_entity.type
_entity.pdbx_description
1 polymer ?
#
loop_
_entity_poly.entity_id
_entity_poly.type
_entity_poly.pdbx_seq_one_letter_code
_entity_poly.pdbx_strand_id
1 'polypeptide(L)' 'MDETTVQVLKESGEKAQSKFYLWLQRGGPPAQPVALYHYDPGRGAGVAKR' A
#
# COMPACT_ATOMS: atom_id res chain seq x y z
N MET A 1 -8.69 3.41 5.94
CA MET A 1 -7.41 3.24 5.24
C MET A 1 -6.73 2.09 5.95
N ASP A 2 -6.67 0.93 5.30
CA ASP A 2 -6.12 -0.28 5.92
C ASP A 2 -4.66 -0.46 5.48
N GLU A 3 -3.76 -0.71 6.44
CA GLU A 3 -2.32 -0.93 6.21
C GLU A 3 -2.03 -2.43 6.15
N THR A 4 -1.39 -2.89 5.07
CA THR A 4 -0.99 -4.29 4.90
C THR A 4 0.50 -4.36 4.55
N THR A 5 1.22 -5.28 5.19
CA THR A 5 2.62 -5.55 4.83
C THR A 5 2.68 -6.53 3.65
N VAL A 6 3.56 -6.25 2.70
CA VAL A 6 3.78 -7.10 1.52
C VAL A 6 5.26 -7.39 1.33
N GLN A 7 5.55 -8.54 0.73
CA GLN A 7 6.89 -8.94 0.33
C GLN A 7 7.05 -8.72 -1.18
N VAL A 8 8.06 -7.94 -1.57
CA VAL A 8 8.40 -7.71 -2.98
C VAL A 8 9.70 -8.45 -3.29
N LEU A 9 9.60 -9.50 -4.11
CA LEU A 9 10.73 -10.40 -4.39
C LEU A 9 11.82 -9.77 -5.27
N LYS A 10 11.48 -8.71 -6.01
CA LYS A 10 12.34 -8.09 -7.02
C LYS A 10 12.38 -6.56 -6.88
N GLU A 11 12.25 -6.06 -5.65
CA GLU A 11 12.39 -4.62 -5.43
C GLU A 11 13.83 -4.18 -5.72
N SER A 12 13.98 -3.15 -6.54
CA SER A 12 15.29 -2.66 -6.95
C SER A 12 16.02 -2.04 -5.77
N GLY A 13 17.23 -2.54 -5.47
CA GLY A 13 18.07 -2.01 -4.41
C GLY A 13 17.76 -2.54 -3.00
N GLU A 14 16.76 -3.39 -2.87
CA GLU A 14 16.30 -3.94 -1.58
C GLU A 14 16.40 -5.47 -1.54
N LYS A 15 16.47 -6.05 -0.33
CA LYS A 15 16.49 -7.50 -0.16
C LYS A 15 15.08 -8.07 -0.34
N ALA A 16 14.97 -9.26 -0.90
CA ALA A 16 13.67 -9.95 -1.07
C ALA A 16 12.93 -10.23 0.27
N GLN A 17 13.61 -10.12 1.41
CA GLN A 17 13.06 -10.29 2.76
C GLN A 17 12.60 -8.95 3.38
N SER A 18 12.82 -7.83 2.69
CA SER A 18 12.40 -6.50 3.14
C SER A 18 10.88 -6.43 3.25
N LYS A 19 10.41 -5.67 4.25
CA LYS A 19 8.98 -5.43 4.48
C LYS A 19 8.59 -4.13 3.78
N PHE A 20 7.59 -4.22 2.91
CA PHE A 20 7.01 -3.07 2.24
C PHE A 20 5.56 -2.89 2.66
N TYR A 21 5.01 -1.71 2.40
CA TYR A 21 3.71 -1.32 2.89
C TYR A 21 2.80 -0.95 1.72
N LEU A 22 1.57 -1.44 1.81
CA LEU A 22 0.49 -1.14 0.89
C LEU A 22 -0.70 -0.63 1.68
N TRP A 23 -1.24 0.51 1.27
CA TRP A 23 -2.46 1.08 1.82
C TRP A 23 -3.61 0.86 0.86
N LEU A 24 -4.73 0.36 1.40
CA LEU A 24 -5.96 0.13 0.65
C LEU A 24 -7.05 1.09 1.12
N GLN A 25 -7.71 1.72 0.16
CA GLN A 25 -8.94 2.46 0.36
C GLN A 25 -10.02 1.92 -0.57
N ARG A 26 -11.23 1.70 -0.03
CA ARG A 26 -12.42 1.38 -0.82
C ARG A 26 -13.43 2.51 -0.67
N GLY A 27 -14.04 2.90 -1.78
CA GLY A 27 -15.03 3.96 -1.83
C GLY A 27 -15.80 3.94 -3.14
N GLY A 28 -16.39 5.08 -3.48
CA GLY A 28 -17.23 5.23 -4.66
C GLY A 28 -18.72 4.96 -4.40
N PRO A 29 -19.61 5.36 -5.31
CA PRO A 29 -21.05 5.10 -5.20
C PRO A 29 -21.35 3.60 -5.13
N PRO A 30 -22.47 3.17 -4.52
CA PRO A 30 -22.82 1.74 -4.41
C PRO A 30 -22.83 0.97 -5.74
N ALA A 31 -23.14 1.65 -6.85
CA ALA A 31 -23.17 1.06 -8.19
C ALA A 31 -21.80 1.06 -8.89
N GLN A 32 -20.81 1.77 -8.37
CA GLN A 32 -19.48 1.95 -8.98
C GLN A 32 -18.39 1.98 -7.88
N PRO A 33 -18.09 0.83 -7.26
CA PRO A 33 -17.06 0.77 -6.26
C PRO A 33 -15.68 0.96 -6.88
N VAL A 34 -14.82 1.69 -6.18
CA VAL A 34 -13.42 1.91 -6.52
C VAL A 34 -12.54 1.40 -5.39
N ALA A 35 -11.46 0.70 -5.75
CA ALA A 35 -10.39 0.32 -4.84
C ALA A 35 -9.11 1.04 -5.24
N LEU A 36 -8.57 1.85 -4.33
CA LEU A 36 -7.29 2.54 -4.49
C LEU A 36 -6.21 1.78 -3.72
N TYR A 37 -5.11 1.52 -4.39
CA TYR A 37 -3.92 0.89 -3.83
C TYR A 37 -2.76 1.89 -3.89
N HIS A 38 -2.25 2.26 -2.73
CA HIS A 38 -1.07 3.13 -2.61
C HIS A 38 0.08 2.31 -2.04
N TYR A 39 1.19 2.22 -2.79
CA TYR A 39 2.41 1.55 -2.36
C TYR A 39 3.43 2.59 -1.89
N ASP A 40 4.06 2.33 -0.75
CA ASP A 40 5.24 3.09 -0.29
C ASP A 40 6.24 2.07 0.29
N PRO A 41 7.52 2.13 -0.12
CA PRO A 41 8.50 1.16 0.34
C PRO A 41 8.87 1.32 1.82
N GLY A 42 8.59 2.49 2.42
CA GLY A 42 8.83 2.77 3.83
C GLY A 42 7.56 2.73 4.69
N ARG A 43 7.75 2.61 6.02
CA ARG A 43 6.65 2.79 6.98
C ARG A 43 6.38 4.28 7.20
N GLY A 44 5.76 4.94 6.22
CA GLY A 44 5.53 6.38 6.26
C GLY A 44 4.25 6.77 7.00
N ALA A 45 4.36 7.31 8.22
CA ALA A 45 3.22 7.94 8.93
C ALA A 45 2.54 9.09 8.15
N GLY A 46 3.19 9.59 7.08
CA GLY A 46 2.63 10.58 6.15
C GLY A 46 1.68 10.01 5.09
N VAL A 47 1.74 8.71 4.78
CA VAL A 47 0.91 8.09 3.73
C VAL A 47 -0.53 7.91 4.22
N ALA A 48 -0.71 7.55 5.50
CA ALA A 48 -2.02 7.41 6.11
C ALA A 48 -2.78 8.75 6.31
N LYS A 49 -2.13 9.89 6.11
CA LYS A 49 -2.71 11.24 6.27
C LYS A 49 -3.16 11.89 4.95
N ARG A 50 -2.88 11.27 3.80
CA ARG A 50 -3.26 11.79 2.47
C ARG A 50 -4.62 11.30 2.03
#